data_AF-A0A955XHS0-F1
#
_entry.id   AF-A0A955XHS0-F1
#
_cell.length_a   1.000
_cell.length_b   1.000
_cell.length_c   1.000
_cell.angle_alpha   90.00
_cell.angle_beta   90.00
_cell.angle_gamma   90.00
#
_symmetry.space_group_name_H-M   'P 1'
#
loop_
_entity.id
_entity.type
_entity.pdbx_description
1 polymer ?
#
loop_
_entity_poly.entity_id
_entity_poly.type
_entity_poly.pdbx_seq_one_letter_code
_entity_poly.pdbx_strand_id
1 'polypeptide(L)'
;MQLDSQSLRRLRDRVALFVDFTDAELVTLLRRGERLNFEDGERVFREGTPGDRMFVIVAGHVRITRRMGLDDPEDIAVLDPGDCFGEMGLIDTAPRSADATAEGPATVLALSAKALARADSALSTRLMRNFASILAARLRAANEQIARLTAREREVSARFKQLTGRVAATETGLRGVELNHADLEGASLRGADLRGTLLHDARLPKADFREADLRGADLRGADLSGANLSDADLRCADLRGARLSAVDLSRAQMAGALSEHFGDREDDDDA
;
A
#
# COMPACT_ATOMS: atom_id res chain seq x y z
N MET A 1 29.02 21.92 -29.32
CA MET A 1 29.73 21.12 -28.29
C MET A 1 30.36 19.92 -28.98
N GLN A 2 31.68 19.90 -29.15
CA GLN A 2 32.38 18.67 -29.56
C GLN A 2 32.52 17.83 -28.28
N LEU A 3 31.66 16.82 -28.12
CA LEU A 3 31.86 15.80 -27.09
C LEU A 3 32.91 14.83 -27.63
N ASP A 4 33.96 14.59 -26.85
CA ASP A 4 34.93 13.56 -27.17
C ASP A 4 34.33 12.14 -27.05
N SER A 5 34.95 11.17 -27.71
CA SER A 5 34.49 9.77 -27.70
C SER A 5 34.53 9.11 -26.32
N GLN A 6 35.23 9.70 -25.34
CA GLN A 6 35.25 9.18 -23.97
C GLN A 6 33.99 9.61 -23.21
N SER A 7 33.54 10.85 -23.43
CA SER A 7 32.33 11.43 -22.87
C SER A 7 31.07 10.76 -23.41
N LEU A 8 31.03 10.45 -24.71
CA LEU A 8 29.93 9.71 -25.34
C LEU A 8 29.81 8.28 -24.78
N ARG A 9 30.94 7.59 -24.61
CA ARG A 9 30.98 6.26 -23.98
C ARG A 9 30.46 6.29 -22.54
N ARG A 10 30.93 7.23 -21.72
CA ARG A 10 30.44 7.41 -20.35
C ARG A 10 28.94 7.66 -20.28
N LEU A 11 28.40 8.45 -21.21
CA LEU A 11 26.96 8.72 -21.24
C LEU A 11 26.16 7.46 -21.61
N ARG A 12 26.64 6.67 -22.58
CA ARG A 12 26.01 5.41 -22.96
C ARG A 12 26.01 4.37 -21.82
N ASP A 13 27.12 4.28 -21.08
CA ASP A 13 27.25 3.30 -20.00
C ASP A 13 26.39 3.69 -18.77
N ARG A 14 26.11 4.99 -18.58
CA ARG A 14 25.34 5.49 -17.43
C ARG A 14 23.86 5.65 -17.70
N VAL A 15 23.47 5.91 -18.95
CA VAL A 15 22.07 6.18 -19.31
C VAL A 15 21.51 4.96 -20.02
N ALA A 16 20.68 4.19 -19.33
CA ALA A 16 20.02 3.00 -19.89
C ALA A 16 19.26 3.28 -21.20
N LEU A 17 18.76 4.52 -21.37
CA LEU A 17 18.10 4.94 -22.60
C LEU A 17 19.01 4.87 -23.84
N PHE A 18 20.33 5.05 -23.66
CA PHE A 18 21.29 5.19 -24.75
C PHE A 18 22.18 3.96 -24.98
N VAL A 19 21.98 2.88 -24.22
CA VAL A 19 22.88 1.72 -24.18
C VAL A 19 23.25 1.14 -25.55
N ASP A 20 22.31 1.16 -26.50
CA ASP A 20 22.48 0.61 -27.86
C ASP A 20 22.63 1.68 -28.96
N PHE A 21 23.00 2.90 -28.58
CA PHE A 21 23.15 4.01 -29.51
C PHE A 21 24.59 4.08 -30.02
N THR A 22 24.72 4.36 -31.32
CA THR A 22 26.02 4.71 -31.92
C THR A 22 26.43 6.12 -31.51
N ASP A 23 27.73 6.39 -31.54
CA ASP A 23 28.27 7.73 -31.22
C ASP A 23 27.63 8.82 -32.10
N ALA A 24 27.37 8.52 -33.38
CA ALA A 24 26.71 9.45 -34.31
C ALA A 24 25.29 9.78 -33.88
N GLU A 25 24.50 8.78 -33.50
CA GLU A 25 23.13 8.94 -33.04
C GLU A 25 23.05 9.70 -31.71
N LEU A 26 23.96 9.39 -30.79
CA LEU A 26 24.08 10.08 -29.52
C LEU A 26 24.40 11.56 -29.75
N VAL A 27 25.35 11.87 -30.63
CA VAL A 27 25.67 13.26 -31.01
C VAL A 27 24.48 13.94 -31.68
N THR A 28 23.76 13.26 -32.57
CA THR A 28 22.54 13.80 -33.19
C THR A 28 21.49 14.17 -32.14
N LEU A 29 21.26 13.29 -31.17
CA LEU A 29 20.27 13.50 -30.11
C LEU A 29 20.71 14.63 -29.15
N LEU A 30 21.97 14.65 -28.74
CA LEU A 30 22.54 15.70 -27.88
C LEU A 30 22.55 17.08 -28.55
N ARG A 31 22.71 17.15 -29.87
CA ARG A 31 22.59 18.42 -30.63
C ARG A 31 21.17 18.93 -30.74
N ARG A 32 20.18 18.04 -30.61
CA ARG A 32 18.75 18.38 -30.73
C ARG A 32 18.09 18.64 -29.38
N GLY A 33 18.66 18.08 -28.31
CA GLY A 33 18.26 18.37 -26.95
C GLY A 33 18.73 19.76 -26.50
N GLU A 34 18.00 20.32 -25.57
CA GLU A 34 18.35 21.58 -24.91
C GLU A 34 19.03 21.27 -23.59
N ARG A 35 20.24 21.80 -23.39
CA ARG A 35 20.97 21.64 -22.14
C ARG A 35 20.55 22.75 -21.18
N LEU A 36 19.98 22.36 -20.05
CA LEU A 36 19.50 23.26 -19.00
C LEU A 36 20.34 23.07 -17.75
N ASN A 37 20.69 24.16 -17.08
CA ASN A 37 21.37 24.15 -15.80
C ASN A 37 20.43 24.74 -14.75
N PHE A 38 20.46 24.14 -13.57
CA PHE A 38 19.61 24.48 -12.44
C PHE A 38 20.48 24.68 -11.21
N GLU A 39 20.17 25.70 -10.43
CA GLU A 39 20.78 25.92 -9.12
C GLU A 39 20.11 25.05 -8.04
N ASP A 40 20.73 24.99 -6.86
CA ASP A 40 20.16 24.25 -5.73
C ASP A 40 18.74 24.72 -5.38
N GLY A 41 17.80 23.78 -5.26
CA GLY A 41 16.39 24.05 -4.96
C GLY A 41 15.60 24.61 -6.14
N GLU A 42 16.20 24.79 -7.32
CA GLU A 42 15.48 25.26 -8.51
C GLU A 42 14.59 24.16 -9.09
N ARG A 43 13.37 24.51 -9.47
CA ARG A 43 12.40 23.56 -10.05
C ARG A 43 12.63 23.37 -11.53
N VAL A 44 12.82 22.12 -11.94
CA VAL A 44 12.86 21.69 -13.34
C VAL A 44 11.47 21.77 -13.97
N PHE A 45 10.44 21.28 -13.27
CA PHE A 45 9.04 21.45 -13.63
C PHE A 45 8.15 21.27 -12.41
N ARG A 46 6.86 21.61 -12.56
CA ARG A 46 5.86 21.48 -11.50
C ARG A 46 4.81 20.43 -11.80
N GLU A 47 4.25 19.82 -10.76
CA GLU A 47 3.06 18.97 -10.88
C GLU A 47 1.92 19.75 -11.58
N GLY A 48 1.19 19.07 -12.47
CA GLY A 48 0.06 19.64 -13.20
C GLY A 48 0.42 20.50 -14.42
N THR A 49 1.70 20.81 -14.68
CA THR A 49 2.07 21.52 -15.92
C THR A 49 2.03 20.58 -17.13
N PRO A 50 1.90 21.10 -18.37
CA PRO A 50 1.98 20.26 -19.57
C PRO A 50 3.32 19.52 -19.68
N GLY A 51 3.27 18.25 -20.05
CA GLY A 51 4.47 17.45 -20.28
C GLY A 51 4.80 17.32 -21.76
N ASP A 52 5.65 18.19 -22.32
CA ASP A 52 6.03 18.15 -23.75
C ASP A 52 7.46 17.64 -24.00
N ARG A 53 8.18 17.31 -22.92
CA ARG A 53 9.62 17.02 -22.88
C ARG A 53 9.93 15.97 -21.82
N MET A 54 10.93 15.13 -22.09
CA MET A 54 11.61 14.32 -21.07
C MET A 54 12.98 14.92 -20.76
N PHE A 55 13.56 14.50 -19.66
CA PHE A 55 14.85 14.98 -19.18
C PHE A 55 15.78 13.81 -18.90
N VAL A 56 17.06 14.00 -19.18
CA VAL A 56 18.14 13.09 -18.79
C VAL A 56 19.12 13.87 -17.94
N ILE A 57 19.46 13.34 -16.75
CA ILE A 57 20.39 14.01 -15.84
C ILE A 57 21.81 13.77 -16.34
N VAL A 58 22.52 14.86 -16.64
CA VAL A 58 23.90 14.84 -17.11
C VAL A 58 24.87 15.00 -15.94
N ALA A 59 24.53 15.85 -14.97
CA ALA A 59 25.29 16.10 -13.74
C ALA A 59 24.36 16.57 -12.62
N GLY A 60 24.78 16.39 -11.37
CA GLY A 60 23.97 16.70 -10.18
C GLY A 60 22.83 15.70 -9.94
N HIS A 61 21.93 16.06 -9.02
CA HIS A 61 20.81 15.20 -8.61
C HIS A 61 19.49 15.94 -8.79
N VAL A 62 18.41 15.20 -9.04
CA VAL A 62 17.06 15.75 -9.14
C VAL A 62 16.14 14.97 -8.22
N ARG A 63 15.45 15.69 -7.34
CA ARG A 63 14.44 15.14 -6.44
C ARG A 63 13.05 15.25 -7.05
N ILE A 64 12.30 14.16 -6.99
CA ILE A 64 10.91 14.06 -7.42
C ILE A 64 10.02 14.02 -6.20
N THR A 65 9.11 14.99 -6.08
CA THR A 65 8.19 15.11 -4.94
C THR A 65 6.76 15.20 -5.41
N ARG A 66 5.82 14.64 -4.65
CA ARG A 66 4.38 14.75 -4.98
C ARG A 66 3.56 15.01 -3.74
N ARG A 67 2.50 15.79 -3.90
CA ARG A 67 1.53 16.02 -2.82
C ARG A 67 0.40 15.00 -2.91
N MET A 68 0.24 14.19 -1.87
CA MET A 68 -0.85 13.22 -1.77
C MET A 68 -1.89 13.76 -0.77
N GLY A 69 -2.93 14.42 -1.28
CA GLY A 69 -3.99 14.98 -0.42
C GLY A 69 -3.62 16.31 0.25
N LEU A 70 -3.92 16.43 1.55
CA LEU A 70 -3.67 17.64 2.35
C LEU A 70 -2.29 17.65 3.03
N ASP A 71 -1.54 16.55 2.92
CA ASP A 71 -0.27 16.37 3.61
C ASP A 71 0.88 17.11 2.89
N ASP A 72 2.01 17.21 3.59
CA ASP A 72 3.23 17.77 3.02
C ASP A 72 3.72 16.96 1.80
N PRO A 73 4.44 17.59 0.86
CA PRO A 73 4.98 16.88 -0.30
C PRO A 73 5.89 15.72 0.13
N GLU A 74 5.63 14.52 -0.39
CA GLU A 74 6.44 13.34 -0.12
C GLU A 74 7.54 13.17 -1.18
N ASP A 75 8.72 12.74 -0.75
CA ASP A 75 9.83 12.37 -1.62
C ASP A 75 9.53 11.03 -2.30
N ILE A 76 9.29 11.06 -3.61
CA ILE A 76 9.07 9.85 -4.41
C ILE A 76 10.41 9.21 -4.76
N ALA A 77 11.37 10.02 -5.20
CA ALA A 77 12.65 9.54 -5.68
C ALA A 77 13.71 10.67 -5.66
N VAL A 78 14.96 10.28 -5.45
CA VAL A 78 16.14 11.10 -5.77
C VAL A 78 16.83 10.42 -6.95
N LEU A 79 17.06 11.18 -8.01
CA LEU A 79 17.57 10.69 -9.28
C LEU A 79 19.01 11.14 -9.51
N ASP A 80 19.80 10.26 -10.09
CA ASP A 80 21.24 10.41 -10.26
C ASP A 80 21.62 10.71 -11.72
N PRO A 81 22.84 11.22 -11.98
CA PRO A 81 23.27 11.44 -13.35
C PRO A 81 23.35 10.12 -14.12
N GLY A 82 22.59 10.05 -15.22
CA GLY A 82 22.26 8.80 -15.92
C GLY A 82 20.75 8.58 -16.03
N ASP A 83 19.98 9.03 -15.03
CA ASP A 83 18.56 8.77 -14.97
C ASP A 83 17.75 9.65 -15.93
N CYS A 84 16.63 9.08 -16.40
CA CYS A 84 15.62 9.78 -17.17
C CYS A 84 14.34 10.00 -16.35
N PHE A 85 13.72 11.17 -16.53
CA PHE A 85 12.49 11.55 -15.85
C PHE A 85 11.63 12.50 -16.68
N GLY A 86 10.40 12.72 -16.24
CA GLY A 86 9.42 13.55 -16.96
C GLY A 86 9.01 12.91 -18.29
N GLU A 87 9.16 11.61 -18.40
CA GLU A 87 8.96 10.89 -19.63
C GLU A 87 7.49 10.66 -19.98
N MET A 88 6.64 10.55 -18.95
CA MET A 88 5.21 10.28 -19.09
C MET A 88 4.52 11.29 -20.02
N GLY A 89 4.83 12.58 -19.85
CA GLY A 89 4.26 13.64 -20.70
C GLY A 89 4.53 13.44 -22.19
N LEU A 90 5.67 12.84 -22.58
CA LEU A 90 5.93 12.53 -23.99
C LEU A 90 5.07 11.38 -24.53
N ILE A 91 4.62 10.46 -23.67
CA ILE A 91 3.91 9.25 -24.07
C ILE A 91 2.42 9.54 -24.24
N ASP A 92 1.82 10.11 -23.21
CA ASP A 92 0.36 10.21 -23.09
C ASP A 92 -0.14 11.66 -23.08
N THR A 93 0.77 12.64 -23.18
CA THR A 93 0.48 14.08 -23.11
C THR A 93 -0.23 14.51 -21.83
N ALA A 94 -0.23 13.66 -20.80
CA ALA A 94 -0.80 13.99 -19.51
C ALA A 94 0.02 15.11 -18.82
N PRO A 95 -0.62 15.88 -17.93
CA PRO A 95 0.08 16.80 -17.05
C PRO A 95 1.14 16.07 -16.21
N ARG A 96 2.18 16.80 -15.79
CA ARG A 96 3.22 16.27 -14.88
C ARG A 96 2.58 15.70 -13.62
N SER A 97 2.97 14.48 -13.25
CA SER A 97 2.42 13.77 -12.09
C SER A 97 3.11 14.11 -10.77
N ALA A 98 4.18 14.91 -10.80
CA ALA A 98 4.99 15.28 -9.66
C ALA A 98 5.78 16.57 -9.94
N ASP A 99 6.29 17.20 -8.89
CA ASP A 99 7.31 18.24 -8.97
C ASP A 99 8.69 17.61 -9.17
N ALA A 100 9.57 18.31 -9.89
CA ALA A 100 10.98 17.94 -10.03
C ALA A 100 11.86 19.13 -9.65
N THR A 101 12.76 18.93 -8.69
CA THR A 101 13.62 19.99 -8.12
C THR A 101 15.06 19.56 -8.13
N ALA A 102 15.98 20.43 -8.51
CA ALA A 102 17.41 20.17 -8.44
C ALA A 102 17.87 20.13 -6.97
N GLU A 103 18.69 19.13 -6.63
CA GLU A 103 19.32 18.98 -5.32
C GLU A 103 20.82 19.23 -5.48
N GLY A 104 21.23 20.46 -5.15
CA GLY A 104 22.49 21.06 -5.60
C GLY A 104 22.45 21.50 -7.07
N PRO A 105 23.57 22.06 -7.58
CA PRO A 105 23.69 22.40 -9.00
C PRO A 105 23.51 21.17 -9.90
N ALA A 106 22.51 21.23 -10.78
CA ALA A 106 22.16 20.13 -11.68
C ALA A 106 22.18 20.57 -13.14
N THR A 107 22.59 19.65 -14.01
CA THR A 107 22.51 19.83 -15.46
C THR A 107 21.68 18.71 -16.05
N VAL A 108 20.66 19.08 -16.81
CA VAL A 108 19.79 18.14 -17.50
C VAL A 108 19.75 18.42 -18.98
N LEU A 109 19.54 17.37 -19.77
CA LEU A 109 19.26 17.44 -21.18
C LEU A 109 17.75 17.27 -21.39
N ALA A 110 17.08 18.32 -21.85
CA ALA A 110 15.67 18.30 -22.19
C ALA A 110 15.46 17.85 -23.65
N LEU A 111 14.62 16.86 -23.85
CA LEU A 111 14.29 16.27 -25.15
C LEU A 111 12.79 16.40 -25.38
N SER A 112 12.39 17.21 -26.36
CA SER A 112 10.97 17.35 -26.73
C SER A 112 10.51 16.25 -27.69
N ALA A 113 9.19 16.00 -27.73
CA ALA A 113 8.58 15.13 -28.74
C ALA A 113 9.01 15.53 -30.15
N LYS A 114 9.11 16.84 -30.43
CA LYS A 114 9.55 17.38 -31.74
C LYS A 114 11.03 17.10 -32.04
N ALA A 115 11.89 17.16 -31.03
CA ALA A 115 13.31 16.82 -31.17
C ALA A 115 13.51 15.34 -31.51
N LEU A 116 12.64 14.48 -30.96
CA LEU A 116 12.62 13.04 -31.19
C LEU A 116 11.95 12.65 -32.52
N ALA A 117 10.83 13.29 -32.89
CA ALA A 117 10.04 12.96 -34.09
C ALA A 117 10.77 13.21 -35.42
N ARG A 118 11.79 14.08 -35.43
CA ARG A 118 12.62 14.36 -36.62
C ARG A 118 13.81 13.40 -36.76
N ALA A 119 13.92 12.39 -35.89
CA ALA A 119 14.97 11.36 -35.96
C ALA A 119 14.68 10.38 -37.10
N ASP A 120 15.73 9.73 -37.61
CA ASP A 120 15.55 8.57 -38.50
C ASP A 120 14.69 7.51 -37.78
N SER A 121 13.86 6.81 -38.55
CA SER A 121 13.01 5.70 -38.12
C SER A 121 13.74 4.71 -37.21
N ALA A 122 14.99 4.34 -37.54
CA ALA A 122 15.79 3.40 -36.77
C ALA A 122 16.19 3.92 -35.38
N LEU A 123 16.50 5.22 -35.27
CA LEU A 123 16.84 5.87 -34.01
C LEU A 123 15.61 5.99 -33.11
N SER A 124 14.46 6.37 -33.71
CA SER A 124 13.18 6.46 -33.00
C SER A 124 12.74 5.11 -32.44
N THR A 125 12.83 4.04 -33.24
CA THR A 125 12.49 2.68 -32.78
C THR A 125 13.37 2.22 -31.62
N ARG A 126 14.69 2.49 -31.66
CA ARG A 126 15.60 2.13 -30.56
C ARG A 126 15.30 2.92 -29.30
N LEU A 127 15.02 4.22 -29.42
CA LEU A 127 14.62 5.06 -28.30
C LEU A 127 13.36 4.51 -27.63
N MET A 128 12.30 4.25 -28.41
CA MET A 128 11.04 3.70 -27.89
C MET A 128 11.21 2.32 -27.24
N ARG A 129 12.06 1.45 -27.80
CA ARG A 129 12.35 0.13 -27.23
C ARG A 129 13.03 0.24 -25.86
N ASN A 130 14.10 1.03 -25.77
CA ASN A 130 14.85 1.20 -24.52
C ASN A 130 13.95 1.82 -23.45
N PHE A 131 13.13 2.77 -23.88
CA PHE A 131 12.16 3.42 -23.05
C PHE A 131 11.09 2.47 -22.49
N ALA A 132 10.49 1.62 -23.33
CA ALA A 132 9.56 0.59 -22.89
C ALA A 132 10.20 -0.41 -21.90
N SER A 133 11.48 -0.75 -22.10
CA SER A 133 12.22 -1.61 -21.18
C SER A 133 12.41 -0.98 -19.80
N ILE A 134 12.74 0.32 -19.75
CA ILE A 134 12.90 1.08 -18.50
C ILE A 134 11.57 1.16 -17.74
N LEU A 135 10.49 1.51 -18.42
CA LEU A 135 9.16 1.57 -17.81
C LEU A 135 8.70 0.20 -17.29
N ALA A 136 8.94 -0.87 -18.06
CA ALA A 136 8.62 -2.21 -17.62
C ALA A 136 9.42 -2.62 -16.36
N ALA A 137 10.69 -2.25 -16.27
CA ALA A 137 11.51 -2.51 -15.08
C ALA A 137 11.00 -1.72 -13.87
N ARG A 138 10.69 -0.43 -14.03
CA ARG A 138 10.11 0.42 -12.96
C ARG A 138 8.77 -0.14 -12.47
N LEU A 139 7.90 -0.56 -13.39
CA LEU A 139 6.61 -1.15 -13.05
C LEU A 139 6.76 -2.45 -12.25
N ARG A 140 7.69 -3.33 -12.65
CA ARG A 140 7.97 -4.56 -11.89
C ARG A 140 8.47 -4.25 -10.47
N ALA A 141 9.42 -3.33 -10.33
CA ALA A 141 9.95 -2.93 -9.03
C ALA A 141 8.85 -2.34 -8.12
N ALA A 142 8.00 -1.48 -8.65
CA ALA A 142 6.87 -0.91 -7.91
C ALA A 142 5.87 -2.00 -7.48
N ASN A 143 5.53 -2.94 -8.37
CA ASN A 143 4.64 -4.05 -8.04
C ASN A 143 5.22 -4.97 -6.95
N GLU A 144 6.52 -5.27 -6.98
CA GLU A 144 7.19 -6.03 -5.93
C GLU A 144 7.17 -5.29 -4.59
N GLN A 145 7.36 -3.96 -4.59
CA GLN A 145 7.29 -3.15 -3.37
C GLN A 145 5.88 -3.16 -2.78
N ILE A 146 4.85 -2.98 -3.60
CA ILE A 146 3.45 -3.07 -3.17
C ILE A 146 3.19 -4.45 -2.55
N ALA A 147 3.60 -5.53 -3.21
CA ALA A 147 3.42 -6.89 -2.70
C ALA A 147 4.09 -7.09 -1.33
N ARG A 148 5.30 -6.55 -1.12
CA ARG A 148 6.01 -6.59 0.17
C ARG A 148 5.29 -5.79 1.24
N LEU A 149 4.80 -4.59 0.92
CA LEU A 149 4.05 -3.75 1.85
C LEU A 149 2.74 -4.42 2.28
N THR A 150 1.98 -4.97 1.33
CA THR A 150 0.75 -5.71 1.63
C THR A 150 1.03 -6.96 2.49
N ALA A 151 2.13 -7.68 2.24
CA ALA A 151 2.52 -8.81 3.08
C ALA A 151 2.86 -8.37 4.51
N ARG A 152 3.59 -7.26 4.66
CA ARG A 152 3.95 -6.68 5.95
C ARG A 152 2.72 -6.17 6.72
N GLU A 153 1.78 -5.52 6.04
CA GLU A 153 0.51 -5.10 6.61
C GLU A 153 -0.27 -6.30 7.16
N ARG A 154 -0.36 -7.40 6.40
CA ARG A 154 -0.97 -8.66 6.87
C ARG A 154 -0.26 -9.22 8.10
N GLU A 155 1.07 -9.20 8.14
CA GLU A 155 1.85 -9.67 9.28
C GLU A 155 1.63 -8.80 10.53
N VAL A 156 1.65 -7.47 10.37
CA VAL A 156 1.38 -6.52 11.45
C VAL A 156 -0.04 -6.72 11.98
N SER A 157 -1.01 -6.85 11.09
CA SER A 157 -2.40 -7.11 11.46
C SER A 157 -2.54 -8.44 12.21
N ALA A 158 -1.89 -9.51 11.75
CA ALA A 158 -1.86 -10.80 12.44
C ALA A 158 -1.17 -10.73 13.81
N ARG A 159 -0.05 -10.00 13.93
CA ARG A 159 0.63 -9.77 15.21
C ARG A 159 -0.23 -8.96 16.16
N PHE A 160 -0.94 -7.95 15.67
CA PHE A 160 -1.88 -7.18 16.48
C PHE A 160 -3.00 -8.08 17.00
N LYS A 161 -3.60 -8.93 16.15
CA LYS A 161 -4.58 -9.95 16.57
C LYS A 161 -4.02 -10.91 17.62
N GLN A 162 -2.76 -11.34 17.47
CA GLN A 162 -2.12 -12.23 18.44
C GLN A 162 -1.84 -11.51 19.76
N LEU A 163 -1.44 -10.24 19.73
CA LEU A 163 -1.19 -9.44 20.93
C LEU A 163 -2.47 -9.13 21.68
N THR A 164 -3.55 -8.72 20.99
CA THR A 164 -4.86 -8.53 21.63
C THR A 164 -5.39 -9.82 22.24
N GLY A 165 -5.25 -10.95 21.55
CA GLY A 165 -5.60 -12.27 22.09
C GLY A 165 -4.73 -12.70 23.29
N ARG A 166 -3.44 -12.36 23.29
CA ARG A 166 -2.52 -12.67 24.42
C ARG A 166 -2.74 -11.79 25.64
N VAL A 167 -3.04 -10.50 25.45
CA VAL A 167 -3.40 -9.58 26.54
C VAL A 167 -4.72 -10.02 27.19
N ALA A 168 -5.63 -10.58 26.40
CA ALA A 168 -6.86 -11.17 26.91
C ALA A 168 -6.65 -12.50 27.67
N ALA A 169 -5.58 -13.26 27.33
CA ALA A 169 -5.24 -14.55 27.94
C ALA A 169 -4.36 -14.44 29.20
N THR A 170 -3.78 -13.27 29.48
CA THR A 170 -3.17 -12.99 30.79
C THR A 170 -4.27 -12.62 31.77
N GLU A 171 -4.17 -13.06 33.03
CA GLU A 171 -5.12 -12.89 34.16
C GLU A 171 -5.58 -11.43 34.46
N THR A 172 -5.25 -10.48 33.59
CA THR A 172 -5.75 -9.12 33.58
C THR A 172 -7.20 -9.10 33.08
N GLY A 173 -8.14 -8.94 34.02
CA GLY A 173 -9.56 -8.83 33.72
C GLY A 173 -9.86 -7.78 32.64
N LEU A 174 -10.67 -8.16 31.67
CA LEU A 174 -11.22 -7.33 30.59
C LEU A 174 -12.57 -6.71 30.98
N ARG A 175 -12.86 -6.67 32.28
CA ARG A 175 -14.09 -6.14 32.85
C ARG A 175 -14.33 -4.71 32.40
N GLY A 176 -15.44 -4.49 31.70
CA GLY A 176 -15.85 -3.16 31.21
C GLY A 176 -15.02 -2.59 30.06
N VAL A 177 -14.16 -3.39 29.41
CA VAL A 177 -13.40 -2.95 28.24
C VAL A 177 -14.33 -2.81 27.02
N GLU A 178 -14.05 -1.85 26.15
CA GLU A 178 -14.74 -1.69 24.87
C GLU A 178 -14.01 -2.45 23.76
N LEU A 179 -14.63 -3.50 23.24
CA LEU A 179 -14.15 -4.38 22.17
C LEU A 179 -15.19 -4.49 21.04
N ASN A 180 -15.95 -3.41 20.84
CA ASN A 180 -16.97 -3.32 19.80
C ASN A 180 -16.34 -3.51 18.42
N HIS A 181 -16.98 -4.30 17.55
CA HIS A 181 -16.47 -4.65 16.21
C HIS A 181 -15.11 -5.35 16.18
N ALA A 182 -14.58 -5.80 17.33
CA ALA A 182 -13.28 -6.44 17.39
C ALA A 182 -13.27 -7.77 16.62
N ASP A 183 -12.18 -8.05 15.91
CA ASP A 183 -11.94 -9.36 15.31
C ASP A 183 -11.09 -10.23 16.24
N LEU A 184 -11.76 -11.19 16.86
CA LEU A 184 -11.29 -12.11 17.88
C LEU A 184 -11.56 -13.57 17.45
N GLU A 185 -11.62 -13.83 16.14
CA GLU A 185 -11.72 -15.19 15.59
C GLU A 185 -10.63 -16.11 16.16
N GLY A 186 -11.04 -17.23 16.77
CA GLY A 186 -10.13 -18.22 17.37
C GLY A 186 -9.38 -17.74 18.63
N ALA A 187 -9.74 -16.60 19.21
CA ALA A 187 -9.08 -16.09 20.41
C ALA A 187 -9.29 -17.04 21.60
N SER A 188 -8.25 -17.21 22.43
CA SER A 188 -8.33 -17.94 23.71
C SER A 188 -8.64 -16.98 24.84
N LEU A 189 -9.86 -17.03 25.34
CA LEU A 189 -10.44 -16.24 26.44
C LEU A 189 -10.84 -17.13 27.62
N ARG A 190 -10.24 -18.32 27.71
CA ARG A 190 -10.51 -19.30 28.77
C ARG A 190 -10.23 -18.70 30.16
N GLY A 191 -11.22 -18.73 31.04
CA GLY A 191 -11.14 -18.20 32.40
C GLY A 191 -11.09 -16.67 32.50
N ALA A 192 -11.28 -15.94 31.39
CA ALA A 192 -11.19 -14.48 31.39
C ALA A 192 -12.36 -13.83 32.16
N ASP A 193 -12.06 -12.76 32.91
CA ASP A 193 -13.07 -11.88 33.50
C ASP A 193 -13.51 -10.82 32.47
N LEU A 194 -14.67 -11.05 31.84
CA LEU A 194 -15.28 -10.24 30.78
C LEU A 194 -16.59 -9.58 31.26
N ARG A 195 -16.73 -9.36 32.56
CA ARG A 195 -17.96 -8.79 33.12
C ARG A 195 -18.21 -7.39 32.57
N GLY A 196 -19.39 -7.15 32.03
CA GLY A 196 -19.77 -5.84 31.49
C GLY A 196 -18.92 -5.35 30.30
N THR A 197 -18.11 -6.22 29.68
CA THR A 197 -17.36 -5.88 28.47
C THR A 197 -18.33 -5.57 27.32
N LEU A 198 -18.01 -4.57 26.51
CA LEU A 198 -18.79 -4.24 25.31
C LEU A 198 -18.18 -4.96 24.11
N LEU A 199 -18.94 -5.88 23.51
CA LEU A 199 -18.57 -6.75 22.38
C LEU A 199 -19.61 -6.68 21.26
N HIS A 200 -20.35 -5.56 21.14
CA HIS A 200 -21.37 -5.47 20.11
C HIS A 200 -20.76 -5.56 18.71
N ASP A 201 -21.38 -6.35 17.83
CA ASP A 201 -20.93 -6.66 16.47
C ASP A 201 -19.49 -7.21 16.38
N ALA A 202 -18.93 -7.77 17.46
CA ALA A 202 -17.61 -8.39 17.45
C ALA A 202 -17.61 -9.71 16.64
N ARG A 203 -16.49 -10.03 15.98
CA ARG A 203 -16.27 -11.32 15.31
C ARG A 203 -15.54 -12.26 16.25
N LEU A 204 -16.24 -13.27 16.74
CA LEU A 204 -15.76 -14.28 17.68
C LEU A 204 -15.88 -15.74 17.19
N PRO A 205 -15.83 -16.04 15.87
CA PRO A 205 -16.00 -17.42 15.44
C PRO A 205 -14.86 -18.29 15.98
N LYS A 206 -15.18 -19.49 16.45
CA LYS A 206 -14.22 -20.45 17.03
C LYS A 206 -13.42 -19.95 18.25
N ALA A 207 -13.82 -18.85 18.87
CA ALA A 207 -13.18 -18.38 20.10
C ALA A 207 -13.40 -19.36 21.27
N ASP A 208 -12.43 -19.47 22.16
CA ASP A 208 -12.48 -20.33 23.35
C ASP A 208 -12.75 -19.50 24.60
N PHE A 209 -13.99 -19.52 25.08
CA PHE A 209 -14.49 -18.85 26.28
C PHE A 209 -14.70 -19.82 27.46
N ARG A 210 -14.05 -20.99 27.46
CA ARG A 210 -14.25 -21.97 28.54
C ARG A 210 -14.02 -21.35 29.91
N GLU A 211 -14.91 -21.60 30.87
CA GLU A 211 -14.79 -21.08 32.24
C GLU A 211 -14.74 -19.52 32.35
N ALA A 212 -15.05 -18.78 31.28
CA ALA A 212 -15.02 -17.31 31.28
C ALA A 212 -16.22 -16.70 32.03
N ASP A 213 -16.02 -15.52 32.62
CA ASP A 213 -17.05 -14.75 33.31
C ASP A 213 -17.54 -13.60 32.43
N LEU A 214 -18.64 -13.81 31.71
CA LEU A 214 -19.28 -12.89 30.77
C LEU A 214 -20.48 -12.16 31.39
N ARG A 215 -20.60 -12.12 32.73
CA ARG A 215 -21.80 -11.56 33.36
C ARG A 215 -22.02 -10.10 32.98
N GLY A 216 -23.20 -9.80 32.47
CA GLY A 216 -23.56 -8.45 32.03
C GLY A 216 -22.83 -7.96 30.77
N ALA A 217 -22.10 -8.82 30.05
CA ALA A 217 -21.45 -8.44 28.80
C ALA A 217 -22.48 -8.10 27.71
N ASP A 218 -22.15 -7.14 26.85
CA ASP A 218 -22.96 -6.76 25.69
C ASP A 218 -22.42 -7.46 24.43
N LEU A 219 -23.07 -8.53 24.01
CA LEU A 219 -22.74 -9.35 22.85
C LEU A 219 -23.73 -9.13 21.69
N ARG A 220 -24.45 -8.00 21.67
CA ARG A 220 -25.46 -7.75 20.63
C ARG A 220 -24.84 -7.77 19.24
N GLY A 221 -25.43 -8.53 18.32
CA GLY A 221 -24.91 -8.65 16.94
C GLY A 221 -23.59 -9.41 16.78
N ALA A 222 -22.98 -9.90 17.87
CA ALA A 222 -21.69 -10.58 17.80
C ALA A 222 -21.78 -11.92 17.05
N ASP A 223 -20.76 -12.28 16.29
CA ASP A 223 -20.66 -13.57 15.60
C ASP A 223 -19.86 -14.57 16.45
N LEU A 224 -20.55 -15.45 17.17
CA LEU A 224 -19.96 -16.49 18.01
C LEU A 224 -19.87 -17.84 17.30
N SER A 225 -20.02 -17.90 15.97
CA SER A 225 -20.16 -19.18 15.26
C SER A 225 -19.01 -20.16 15.53
N GLY A 226 -19.32 -21.34 16.08
CA GLY A 226 -18.34 -22.36 16.46
C GLY A 226 -17.54 -22.07 17.73
N ALA A 227 -17.87 -21.03 18.50
CA ALA A 227 -17.19 -20.71 19.75
C ALA A 227 -17.45 -21.77 20.84
N ASN A 228 -16.49 -21.94 21.75
CA ASN A 228 -16.64 -22.80 22.92
C ASN A 228 -16.90 -21.96 24.17
N LEU A 229 -18.13 -21.99 24.66
CA LEU A 229 -18.61 -21.31 25.86
C LEU A 229 -18.89 -22.32 27.00
N SER A 230 -18.30 -23.52 26.95
CA SER A 230 -18.55 -24.52 27.98
C SER A 230 -18.04 -24.04 29.35
N ASP A 231 -18.85 -24.28 30.39
CA ASP A 231 -18.62 -23.79 31.75
C ASP A 231 -18.54 -22.25 31.92
N ALA A 232 -18.89 -21.46 30.89
CA ALA A 232 -18.89 -20.00 30.98
C ALA A 232 -20.10 -19.45 31.77
N ASP A 233 -19.94 -18.28 32.40
CA ASP A 233 -20.99 -17.56 33.12
C ASP A 233 -21.49 -16.36 32.30
N LEU A 234 -22.62 -16.52 31.60
CA LEU A 234 -23.29 -15.50 30.79
C LEU A 234 -24.48 -14.86 31.52
N ARG A 235 -24.58 -14.95 32.84
CA ARG A 235 -25.75 -14.38 33.55
C ARG A 235 -25.89 -12.89 33.27
N CYS A 236 -27.09 -12.46 32.92
CA CYS A 236 -27.40 -11.09 32.53
C CYS A 236 -26.67 -10.55 31.28
N ALA A 237 -26.03 -11.40 30.47
CA ALA A 237 -25.43 -10.98 29.21
C ALA A 237 -26.50 -10.67 28.15
N ASP A 238 -26.20 -9.76 27.22
CA ASP A 238 -27.09 -9.39 26.12
C ASP A 238 -26.62 -10.01 24.81
N LEU A 239 -27.31 -11.05 24.33
CA LEU A 239 -27.00 -11.82 23.12
C LEU A 239 -27.97 -11.48 21.97
N ARG A 240 -28.73 -10.38 22.05
CA ARG A 240 -29.73 -10.06 21.02
C ARG A 240 -29.06 -9.84 19.66
N GLY A 241 -29.50 -10.56 18.64
CA GLY A 241 -28.92 -10.53 17.30
C GLY A 241 -27.56 -11.24 17.17
N ALA A 242 -27.04 -11.87 18.23
CA ALA A 242 -25.81 -12.65 18.15
C ALA A 242 -25.99 -13.92 17.30
N ARG A 243 -24.97 -14.29 16.52
CA ARG A 243 -24.96 -15.55 15.76
C ARG A 243 -24.37 -16.65 16.62
N LEU A 244 -25.18 -17.66 16.96
CA LEU A 244 -24.80 -18.76 17.85
C LEU A 244 -24.67 -20.12 17.14
N SER A 245 -24.41 -20.11 15.82
CA SER A 245 -24.33 -21.35 15.04
C SER A 245 -23.18 -22.25 15.54
N ALA A 246 -23.46 -23.52 15.83
CA ALA A 246 -22.49 -24.50 16.34
C ALA A 246 -21.71 -24.07 17.61
N VAL A 247 -22.30 -23.24 18.47
CA VAL A 247 -21.69 -22.86 19.75
C VAL A 247 -21.83 -23.99 20.78
N ASP A 248 -20.73 -24.30 21.48
CA ASP A 248 -20.77 -25.20 22.63
C ASP A 248 -21.13 -24.43 23.91
N LEU A 249 -22.36 -24.58 24.38
CA LEU A 249 -22.87 -24.00 25.63
C LEU A 249 -22.94 -25.02 26.78
N SER A 250 -22.22 -26.13 26.69
CA SER A 250 -22.27 -27.20 27.70
C SER A 250 -21.92 -26.66 29.09
N ARG A 251 -22.83 -26.82 30.06
CA ARG A 251 -22.67 -26.35 31.46
C ARG A 251 -22.56 -24.82 31.60
N ALA A 252 -22.84 -24.04 30.56
CA ALA A 252 -22.86 -22.58 30.65
C ALA A 252 -24.02 -22.07 31.54
N GLN A 253 -23.79 -21.02 32.32
CA GLN A 253 -24.80 -20.37 33.13
C GLN A 253 -25.42 -19.19 32.37
N MET A 254 -26.69 -19.29 31.96
CA MET A 254 -27.36 -18.24 31.15
C MET A 254 -28.57 -17.59 31.85
N ALA A 255 -28.66 -17.68 33.18
CA ALA A 255 -29.79 -17.10 33.91
C ALA A 255 -29.86 -15.57 33.68
N GLY A 256 -31.00 -15.09 33.16
CA GLY A 256 -31.22 -13.68 32.85
C GLY A 256 -30.48 -13.18 31.60
N ALA A 257 -29.85 -14.04 30.81
CA ALA A 257 -29.32 -13.66 29.51
C ALA A 257 -30.45 -13.27 28.56
N LEU A 258 -30.27 -12.19 27.80
CA LEU A 258 -31.24 -11.74 26.80
C LEU A 258 -30.88 -12.34 25.43
N SER A 259 -31.73 -13.21 24.89
CA SER A 259 -31.58 -13.76 23.54
C SER A 259 -32.90 -13.64 22.78
N GLU A 260 -32.88 -13.18 21.52
CA GLU A 260 -34.05 -13.30 20.65
C GLU A 260 -34.10 -14.70 20.02
N HIS A 261 -35.24 -15.37 20.13
CA HIS A 261 -35.45 -16.71 19.58
C HIS A 261 -35.88 -16.59 18.12
N PHE A 262 -34.96 -16.71 17.17
CA PHE A 262 -35.32 -17.05 15.80
C PHE A 262 -35.42 -18.56 15.74
N GLY A 263 -36.65 -19.07 15.85
CA GLY A 263 -36.94 -20.47 15.57
C GLY A 263 -36.49 -20.80 14.15
N ASP A 264 -35.74 -21.89 14.04
CA ASP A 264 -35.34 -22.47 12.76
C ASP A 264 -36.59 -22.60 11.89
N ARG A 265 -36.62 -21.92 10.75
CA ARG A 265 -37.43 -22.41 9.63
C ARG A 265 -36.72 -23.67 9.18
N GLU A 266 -37.19 -24.82 9.67
CA GLU A 266 -37.10 -26.05 8.91
C GLU A 266 -37.68 -25.72 7.54
N ASP A 267 -36.79 -25.59 6.55
CA ASP A 267 -37.19 -25.68 5.16
C ASP A 267 -37.74 -27.10 4.99
N ASP A 268 -39.07 -27.21 5.11
CA ASP A 268 -39.83 -28.38 4.69
C ASP A 268 -39.52 -28.61 3.20
N ASP A 269 -38.54 -29.48 2.96
CA ASP A 269 -38.42 -30.26 1.74
C ASP A 269 -39.65 -31.18 1.69
N ASP A 270 -40.73 -30.69 1.09
CA ASP A 270 -41.88 -31.53 0.73
C ASP A 270 -42.43 -31.18 -0.66
N ALA A 271 -42.28 -32.18 -1.54
CA ALA A 271 -42.98 -32.50 -2.80
C ALA A 271 -42.64 -31.74 -4.10
#